data_AF-A0A660WNY5-F1
#
_entry.id   AF-A0A660WNY5-F1
#
_cell.length_a   1.000
_cell.length_b   1.000
_cell.length_c   1.000
_cell.angle_alpha   90.00
_cell.angle_beta   90.00
_cell.angle_gamma   90.00
#
_symmetry.space_group_name_H-M   'P 1'
#
loop_
_entity.id
_entity.type
_entity.pdbx_description
1 polymer ?
#
loop_
_entity_poly.entity_id
_entity_poly.type
_entity_poly.pdbx_seq_one_letter_code
_entity_poly.pdbx_strand_id
1 'polypeptide(L)'
;MMEIKKRGIKVSLDEKTGNLIKIEDEELGFKLLKPGQKSEIHFNGKELSPELENYELIGDNLLSSQEYSDYICYSAGYTFKVNRSIQLKERKIIFSYQIHREKSSHLYPVPGPNSGPVEAPFWLEHIDTPVLNWRLFGRETYMMVAHLGNGPSEHIDFDEGPLEKIVPKLWHPFRKQGLGVQTFPGALYYHPKKQDWLLIYCRRPWVGYQAEYTSSGMHYQFLYFTHFLPGQVINVPSVIIEWGRGLDNAYRRIADLFQYYEEPPEWWYHTTWVHIEFPHFRDFIAPLEILSQGGINGIWITGHSRPQGYYGTTPESYQP
;
A
#
# COMPACT_ATOMS: atom_id res chain seq x y z
N MET A 1 -6.75 -7.63 -24.13
CA MET A 1 -5.57 -7.32 -23.29
C MET A 1 -4.73 -6.31 -24.06
N MET A 2 -4.47 -5.14 -23.47
CA MET A 2 -3.67 -4.09 -24.08
C MET A 2 -2.22 -4.21 -23.64
N GLU A 3 -1.29 -4.06 -24.57
CA GLU A 3 0.13 -4.19 -24.30
C GLU A 3 0.91 -2.98 -24.79
N ILE A 4 1.77 -2.46 -23.92
CA ILE A 4 2.58 -1.28 -24.17
C ILE A 4 4.02 -1.67 -23.91
N LYS A 5 4.87 -1.50 -24.93
CA LYS A 5 6.29 -1.80 -24.84
C LYS A 5 7.11 -0.52 -24.97
N LYS A 6 7.99 -0.28 -24.00
CA LYS A 6 8.92 0.86 -24.04
C LYS A 6 10.22 0.54 -23.31
N ARG A 7 11.35 0.78 -23.99
CA ARG A 7 12.71 0.59 -23.42
C ARG A 7 12.94 -0.79 -22.78
N GLY A 8 12.46 -1.87 -23.41
CA GLY A 8 12.58 -3.24 -22.87
C GLY A 8 11.54 -3.61 -21.80
N ILE A 9 10.81 -2.62 -21.28
CA ILE A 9 9.71 -2.80 -20.32
C ILE A 9 8.41 -3.02 -21.08
N LYS A 10 7.68 -4.04 -20.67
CA LYS A 10 6.36 -4.39 -21.18
C LYS A 10 5.34 -4.24 -20.06
N VAL A 11 4.33 -3.40 -20.33
CA VAL A 11 3.20 -3.14 -19.45
C VAL A 11 1.95 -3.73 -20.10
N SER A 12 1.25 -4.61 -19.40
CA SER A 12 0.02 -5.22 -19.85
C SER A 12 -1.15 -4.73 -19.00
N LEU A 13 -2.19 -4.22 -19.65
CA LEU A 13 -3.43 -3.74 -19.05
C LEU A 13 -4.63 -4.58 -19.52
N ASP A 14 -5.63 -4.69 -18.67
CA ASP A 14 -6.94 -5.18 -19.07
C ASP A 14 -7.66 -4.12 -19.93
N GLU A 15 -8.26 -4.53 -21.05
CA GLU A 15 -8.86 -3.59 -22.01
C GLU A 15 -10.17 -2.98 -21.52
N LYS A 16 -10.89 -3.66 -20.63
CA LYS A 16 -12.20 -3.20 -20.15
C LYS A 16 -12.06 -2.34 -18.91
N THR A 17 -11.26 -2.81 -17.97
CA THR A 17 -11.09 -2.19 -16.66
C THR A 17 -9.91 -1.23 -16.62
N GLY A 18 -8.93 -1.39 -17.53
CA GLY A 18 -7.68 -0.63 -17.50
C GLY A 18 -6.71 -1.09 -16.43
N ASN A 19 -7.08 -2.09 -15.62
CA ASN A 19 -6.25 -2.57 -14.52
C ASN A 19 -4.93 -3.14 -15.01
N LEU A 20 -3.89 -2.89 -14.22
CA LEU A 20 -2.56 -3.39 -14.47
C LEU A 20 -2.49 -4.90 -14.25
N ILE A 21 -2.29 -5.66 -15.33
CA ILE A 21 -2.19 -7.12 -15.30
C ILE A 21 -0.76 -7.54 -14.94
N LYS A 22 0.22 -6.93 -15.61
CA LYS A 22 1.62 -7.33 -15.50
C LYS A 22 2.53 -6.20 -15.94
N ILE A 23 3.67 -6.08 -15.26
CA ILE A 23 4.83 -5.39 -15.79
C ILE A 23 6.01 -6.34 -15.76
N GLU A 24 6.71 -6.45 -16.88
CA GLU A 24 7.92 -7.23 -17.01
C GLU A 24 8.99 -6.47 -17.78
N ASP A 25 10.23 -6.78 -17.47
CA ASP A 25 11.40 -6.32 -18.21
C ASP A 25 12.07 -7.54 -18.83
N GLU A 26 12.22 -7.53 -20.15
CA GLU A 26 12.78 -8.67 -20.90
C GLU A 26 14.27 -8.89 -20.61
N GLU A 27 15.02 -7.84 -20.27
CA GLU A 27 16.46 -7.91 -20.03
C GLU A 27 16.75 -8.43 -18.61
N LEU A 28 16.04 -7.88 -17.62
CA LEU A 28 16.22 -8.23 -16.21
C LEU A 28 15.42 -9.49 -15.83
N GLY A 29 14.42 -9.85 -16.62
CA GLY A 29 13.59 -11.02 -16.44
C GLY A 29 12.67 -10.96 -15.22
N PHE A 30 12.39 -9.76 -14.71
CA PHE A 30 11.51 -9.60 -13.56
C PHE A 30 10.03 -9.58 -13.96
N LYS A 31 9.15 -9.97 -13.02
CA LYS A 31 7.69 -9.86 -13.14
C LYS A 31 7.12 -9.20 -11.89
N LEU A 32 6.69 -7.95 -12.03
CA LEU A 32 6.35 -7.09 -10.91
C LEU A 32 5.03 -7.42 -10.23
N LEU A 33 4.04 -7.91 -10.97
CA LEU A 33 2.68 -8.04 -10.45
C LEU A 33 2.26 -9.48 -10.39
N LYS A 34 1.38 -9.73 -9.42
CA LYS A 34 0.69 -11.00 -9.30
C LYS A 34 -0.47 -11.04 -10.31
N PRO A 35 -0.59 -12.10 -11.13
CA PRO A 35 -1.76 -12.30 -11.98
C PRO A 35 -3.05 -12.46 -11.14
N GLY A 36 -4.15 -11.87 -11.62
CA GLY A 36 -5.51 -12.18 -11.15
C GLY A 36 -6.12 -11.25 -10.09
N GLN A 37 -5.56 -10.06 -9.85
CA GLN A 37 -6.27 -9.02 -9.09
C GLN A 37 -7.43 -8.46 -9.94
N LYS A 38 -8.63 -8.34 -9.35
CA LYS A 38 -9.79 -7.71 -9.98
C LYS A 38 -9.74 -6.20 -9.91
N SER A 39 -9.00 -5.65 -8.94
CA SER A 39 -8.69 -4.22 -8.86
C SER A 39 -7.20 -3.97 -8.63
N GLU A 40 -6.73 -2.88 -9.22
CA GLU A 40 -5.42 -2.33 -8.92
C GLU A 40 -5.41 -1.55 -7.59
N ILE A 41 -6.48 -0.79 -7.30
CA ILE A 41 -6.62 0.03 -6.09
C ILE A 41 -7.80 -0.46 -5.26
N HIS A 42 -7.59 -0.56 -3.94
CA HIS A 42 -8.67 -0.86 -3.00
C HIS A 42 -8.98 0.35 -2.12
N PHE A 43 -10.25 0.52 -1.82
CA PHE A 43 -10.75 1.55 -0.91
C PHE A 43 -11.27 0.88 0.35
N ASN A 44 -10.69 1.20 1.51
CA ASN A 44 -11.00 0.54 2.79
C ASN A 44 -10.98 -1.00 2.67
N GLY A 45 -10.00 -1.55 1.94
CA GLY A 45 -9.84 -2.99 1.69
C GLY A 45 -10.84 -3.60 0.71
N LYS A 46 -11.77 -2.82 0.15
CA LYS A 46 -12.75 -3.31 -0.83
C LYS A 46 -12.13 -3.33 -2.23
N GLU A 47 -12.10 -4.52 -2.83
CA GLU A 47 -11.75 -4.72 -4.24
C GLU A 47 -12.95 -4.32 -5.11
N LEU A 48 -12.75 -3.32 -5.98
CA LEU A 48 -13.78 -2.76 -6.85
C LEU A 48 -13.36 -2.91 -8.31
N SER A 49 -14.29 -3.23 -9.21
CA SER A 49 -13.94 -3.30 -10.63
C SER A 49 -14.13 -1.91 -11.26
N PRO A 50 -13.09 -1.32 -11.85
CA PRO A 50 -13.25 -0.10 -12.61
C PRO A 50 -13.72 -0.38 -14.04
N GLU A 51 -14.24 0.66 -14.68
CA GLU A 51 -14.37 0.77 -16.13
C GLU A 51 -13.30 1.73 -16.66
N LEU A 52 -12.58 1.33 -17.71
CA LEU A 52 -11.62 2.20 -18.38
C LEU A 52 -12.37 3.22 -19.24
N GLU A 53 -12.20 4.50 -18.93
CA GLU A 53 -12.78 5.57 -19.75
C GLU A 53 -11.88 5.92 -20.94
N ASN A 54 -10.58 6.11 -20.67
CA ASN A 54 -9.60 6.50 -21.66
C ASN A 54 -8.17 6.17 -21.21
N TYR A 55 -7.27 6.13 -22.18
CA TYR A 55 -5.84 6.10 -21.95
C TYR A 55 -5.10 6.87 -23.04
N GLU A 56 -3.92 7.38 -22.70
CA GLU A 56 -3.04 8.09 -23.61
C GLU A 56 -1.57 7.75 -23.32
N LEU A 57 -0.77 7.68 -24.38
CA LEU A 57 0.68 7.53 -24.31
C LEU A 57 1.35 8.85 -24.71
N ILE A 58 1.86 9.59 -23.72
CA ILE A 58 2.58 10.86 -23.94
C ILE A 58 4.04 10.67 -23.58
N GLY A 59 4.89 10.53 -24.59
CA GLY A 59 6.31 10.27 -24.38
C GLY A 59 6.48 9.00 -23.54
N ASP A 60 7.16 9.11 -22.39
CA ASP A 60 7.41 8.00 -21.45
C ASP A 60 6.30 7.78 -20.42
N ASN A 61 5.16 8.47 -20.56
CA ASN A 61 4.07 8.39 -19.60
C ASN A 61 2.87 7.68 -20.22
N LEU A 62 2.36 6.67 -19.52
CA LEU A 62 1.04 6.11 -19.74
C LEU A 62 0.08 6.77 -18.76
N LEU A 63 -0.90 7.48 -19.30
CA LEU A 63 -1.97 8.11 -18.55
C LEU A 63 -3.26 7.32 -18.80
N SER A 64 -4.06 7.11 -17.77
CA SER A 64 -5.37 6.48 -17.93
C SER A 64 -6.37 6.98 -16.90
N SER A 65 -7.63 7.06 -17.31
CA SER A 65 -8.76 7.41 -16.45
C SER A 65 -9.66 6.19 -16.27
N GLN A 66 -10.02 5.90 -15.02
CA GLN A 66 -10.85 4.77 -14.63
C GLN A 66 -12.01 5.23 -13.74
N GLU A 67 -13.22 4.73 -13.98
CA GLU A 67 -14.41 4.99 -13.16
C GLU A 67 -14.75 3.77 -12.29
N TYR A 68 -14.86 3.95 -10.98
CA TYR A 68 -15.18 2.90 -10.00
C TYR A 68 -16.64 3.00 -9.54
N SER A 69 -17.56 2.71 -10.46
CA SER A 69 -19.00 2.92 -10.29
C SER A 69 -19.69 1.86 -9.41
N ASP A 70 -19.06 0.68 -9.23
CA ASP A 70 -19.51 -0.43 -8.35
C ASP A 70 -19.50 -0.08 -6.84
N TYR A 71 -19.03 1.11 -6.47
CA TYR A 71 -19.11 1.57 -5.09
C TYR A 71 -20.52 2.06 -4.75
N ILE A 72 -21.39 1.10 -4.41
CA ILE A 72 -22.77 1.36 -3.96
C ILE A 72 -22.73 1.92 -2.53
N CYS A 73 -22.53 3.23 -2.40
CA CYS A 73 -23.20 3.95 -1.31
C CYS A 73 -24.68 4.05 -1.67
N TYR A 74 -25.56 3.91 -0.68
CA TYR A 74 -26.99 4.18 -0.87
C TYR A 74 -27.17 5.52 -1.61
N SER A 75 -27.97 5.47 -2.70
CA SER A 75 -28.41 6.62 -3.51
C SER A 75 -27.38 7.31 -4.45
N ALA A 76 -26.70 6.52 -5.29
CA ALA A 76 -26.62 6.76 -6.74
C ALA A 76 -26.44 8.21 -7.22
N GLY A 77 -25.22 8.72 -7.22
CA GLY A 77 -24.94 10.03 -7.82
C GLY A 77 -23.47 10.38 -7.91
N TYR A 78 -22.63 9.74 -7.10
CA TYR A 78 -21.19 10.00 -7.04
C TYR A 78 -20.38 8.71 -7.09
N THR A 79 -19.27 8.76 -7.80
CA THR A 79 -18.33 7.67 -8.09
C THR A 79 -16.90 8.07 -7.67
N PHE A 80 -15.94 7.16 -7.79
CA PHE A 80 -14.53 7.52 -7.79
C PHE A 80 -13.99 7.48 -9.21
N LYS A 81 -13.39 8.59 -9.63
CA LYS A 81 -12.62 8.67 -10.86
C LYS A 81 -11.14 8.64 -10.51
N VAL A 82 -10.42 7.66 -11.03
CA VAL A 82 -9.00 7.46 -10.76
C VAL A 82 -8.21 7.77 -12.02
N ASN A 83 -7.43 8.83 -11.94
CA ASN A 83 -6.43 9.17 -12.95
C ASN A 83 -5.11 8.52 -12.53
N ARG A 84 -4.64 7.56 -13.32
CA ARG A 84 -3.37 6.87 -13.11
C ARG A 84 -2.32 7.40 -14.07
N SER A 85 -1.10 7.56 -13.56
CA SER A 85 0.11 7.81 -14.34
C SER A 85 1.14 6.73 -14.06
N ILE A 86 1.61 6.07 -15.12
CA ILE A 86 2.76 5.15 -15.09
C ILE A 86 3.87 5.78 -15.91
N GLN A 87 4.93 6.24 -15.24
CA GLN A 87 6.10 6.85 -15.89
C GLN A 87 7.18 5.79 -16.10
N LEU A 88 7.53 5.49 -17.35
CA LEU A 88 8.52 4.49 -17.76
C LEU A 88 9.86 5.17 -18.07
N LYS A 89 10.70 5.33 -17.05
CA LYS A 89 12.04 5.92 -17.18
C LYS A 89 13.09 4.83 -17.27
N GLU A 90 14.29 5.19 -17.73
CA GLU A 90 15.35 4.23 -18.10
C GLU A 90 15.66 3.15 -17.05
N ARG A 91 15.67 3.50 -15.77
CA ARG A 91 15.92 2.56 -14.67
C ARG A 91 14.89 2.64 -13.55
N LYS A 92 13.72 3.20 -13.86
CA LYS A 92 12.67 3.36 -12.86
C LYS A 92 11.28 3.43 -13.46
N ILE A 93 10.31 2.89 -12.73
CA ILE A 93 8.88 3.03 -12.97
C ILE A 93 8.29 3.82 -11.80
N ILE A 94 7.42 4.78 -12.10
CA ILE A 94 6.72 5.57 -11.08
C ILE A 94 5.22 5.42 -11.30
N PHE A 95 4.52 4.88 -10.30
CA PHE A 95 3.06 4.83 -10.23
C PHE A 95 2.57 6.03 -9.45
N SER A 96 1.60 6.75 -9.99
CA SER A 96 0.91 7.83 -9.28
C SER A 96 -0.57 7.76 -9.58
N TYR A 97 -1.38 8.05 -8.58
CA TYR A 97 -2.83 8.04 -8.71
C TYR A 97 -3.39 9.33 -8.15
N GLN A 98 -4.40 9.84 -8.83
CA GLN A 98 -5.21 10.93 -8.35
C GLN A 98 -6.65 10.47 -8.37
N ILE A 99 -7.28 10.50 -7.20
CA ILE A 99 -8.63 10.00 -6.99
C ILE A 99 -9.54 11.20 -6.80
N HIS A 100 -10.56 11.30 -7.63
CA HIS A 100 -11.58 12.34 -7.58
C HIS A 100 -12.89 11.71 -7.13
N ARG A 101 -13.61 12.38 -6.21
CA ARG A 101 -14.99 12.05 -5.90
C ARG A 101 -15.91 12.88 -6.78
N GLU A 102 -16.39 12.31 -7.88
CA GLU A 102 -17.15 13.05 -8.90
C GLU A 102 -18.55 12.48 -9.09
N LYS A 103 -19.39 13.21 -9.83
CA LYS A 103 -20.70 12.68 -10.21
C LYS A 103 -20.51 11.45 -11.10
N SER A 104 -21.22 10.38 -10.77
CA SER A 104 -21.25 9.16 -11.56
C SER A 104 -21.78 9.47 -12.96
N SER A 105 -21.15 8.94 -14.00
CA SER A 105 -21.69 8.98 -15.35
C SER A 105 -22.91 8.06 -15.48
N HIS A 106 -22.97 7.02 -14.64
CA HIS A 106 -24.06 6.06 -14.58
C HIS A 106 -25.14 6.51 -13.58
N LEU A 107 -26.38 6.59 -14.05
CA LEU A 107 -27.56 6.82 -13.22
C LEU A 107 -28.03 5.47 -12.66
N TYR A 108 -27.76 5.22 -11.37
CA TYR A 108 -28.33 4.06 -10.70
C TYR A 108 -29.74 4.38 -10.21
N PRO A 109 -30.70 3.45 -10.35
CA PRO A 109 -32.04 3.64 -9.85
C PRO A 109 -32.01 3.82 -8.33
N VAL A 110 -32.55 4.93 -7.84
CA VAL A 110 -32.68 5.19 -6.39
C VAL A 110 -33.89 4.41 -5.89
N PRO A 111 -33.73 3.47 -4.94
CA PRO A 111 -34.88 2.84 -4.31
C PRO A 111 -35.52 3.85 -3.34
N GLY A 112 -36.62 4.49 -3.77
CA GLY A 112 -37.40 5.38 -2.90
C GLY A 112 -38.18 6.47 -3.65
N PRO A 113 -39.04 7.24 -2.96
CA PRO A 113 -39.84 8.32 -3.55
C PRO A 113 -38.99 9.53 -3.98
N ASN A 114 -37.73 9.61 -3.54
CA ASN A 114 -36.79 10.63 -3.99
C ASN A 114 -36.16 10.20 -5.31
N SER A 115 -36.54 10.87 -6.41
CA SER A 115 -36.04 10.63 -7.76
C SER A 115 -34.66 11.24 -8.03
N GLY A 116 -34.05 11.88 -7.04
CA GLY A 116 -32.78 12.59 -7.18
C GLY A 116 -31.59 11.78 -6.64
N PRO A 117 -30.38 11.95 -7.22
CA PRO A 117 -29.15 11.44 -6.64
C PRO A 117 -28.97 12.02 -5.24
N VAL A 118 -28.70 11.19 -4.23
CA VAL A 118 -28.42 11.65 -2.86
C VAL A 118 -26.95 11.40 -2.57
N GLU A 119 -26.23 12.46 -2.22
CA GLU A 119 -24.87 12.30 -1.77
C GLU A 119 -24.85 11.52 -0.43
N ALA A 120 -24.15 10.39 -0.42
CA ALA A 120 -23.79 9.71 0.82
C ALA A 120 -22.35 10.10 1.21
N PRO A 121 -22.11 10.43 2.48
CA PRO A 121 -20.76 10.69 2.97
C PRO A 121 -19.93 9.41 2.84
N PHE A 122 -18.75 9.52 2.20
CA PHE A 122 -17.79 8.42 2.17
C PHE A 122 -16.70 8.67 3.22
N TRP A 123 -16.59 7.75 4.17
CA TRP A 123 -15.49 7.72 5.12
C TRP A 123 -14.32 6.94 4.51
N LEU A 124 -13.22 7.63 4.24
CA LEU A 124 -12.00 7.01 3.72
C LEU A 124 -11.05 6.74 4.88
N GLU A 125 -10.82 5.46 5.15
CA GLU A 125 -9.81 5.00 6.11
C GLU A 125 -8.46 4.84 5.42
N HIS A 126 -8.44 4.09 4.32
CA HIS A 126 -7.20 3.80 3.61
C HIS A 126 -7.39 3.48 2.12
N ILE A 127 -6.30 3.65 1.38
CA ILE A 127 -6.15 3.28 -0.03
C ILE A 127 -5.01 2.28 -0.15
N ASP A 128 -5.29 1.12 -0.73
CA ASP A 128 -4.27 0.09 -0.96
C ASP A 128 -3.79 0.14 -2.42
N THR A 129 -2.48 0.10 -2.64
CA THR A 129 -1.87 0.00 -3.97
C THR A 129 -1.94 -1.43 -4.51
N PRO A 130 -1.69 -1.65 -5.82
CA PRO A 130 -1.61 -3.01 -6.35
C PRO A 130 -0.57 -3.86 -5.63
N VAL A 131 -0.82 -5.17 -5.60
CA VAL A 131 0.05 -6.13 -4.92
C VAL A 131 1.23 -6.46 -5.82
N LEU A 132 2.40 -6.08 -5.35
CA LEU A 132 3.69 -6.26 -5.98
C LEU A 132 4.26 -7.62 -5.58
N ASN A 133 4.57 -8.46 -6.56
CA ASN A 133 5.01 -9.83 -6.37
C ASN A 133 6.34 -9.90 -5.59
N TRP A 134 6.43 -10.75 -4.56
CA TRP A 134 7.69 -11.00 -3.84
C TRP A 134 8.75 -11.67 -4.72
N ARG A 135 8.34 -12.62 -5.56
CA ARG A 135 9.25 -13.46 -6.35
C ARG A 135 9.64 -12.79 -7.66
N LEU A 136 10.18 -11.58 -7.57
CA LEU A 136 10.57 -10.79 -8.74
C LEU A 136 11.59 -11.51 -9.63
N PHE A 137 12.52 -12.25 -9.02
CA PHE A 137 13.52 -13.08 -9.70
C PHE A 137 13.25 -14.59 -9.52
N GLY A 138 12.00 -14.97 -9.24
CA GLY A 138 11.63 -16.37 -8.98
C GLY A 138 12.16 -16.90 -7.65
N ARG A 139 12.65 -18.14 -7.63
CA ARG A 139 13.18 -18.81 -6.42
C ARG A 139 14.51 -18.22 -5.93
N GLU A 140 15.24 -17.55 -6.79
CA GLU A 140 16.55 -16.96 -6.49
C GLU A 140 16.44 -15.56 -5.86
N THR A 141 15.21 -15.10 -5.60
CA THR A 141 14.98 -13.77 -5.04
C THR A 141 15.49 -13.70 -3.61
N TYR A 142 16.49 -12.84 -3.40
CA TYR A 142 17.00 -12.44 -2.10
C TYR A 142 16.39 -11.09 -1.75
N MET A 143 15.92 -10.92 -0.52
CA MET A 143 15.27 -9.69 -0.08
C MET A 143 16.13 -9.02 0.98
N MET A 144 16.20 -7.70 0.92
CA MET A 144 16.80 -6.82 1.92
C MET A 144 15.76 -5.79 2.33
N VAL A 145 15.59 -5.64 3.63
CA VAL A 145 14.63 -4.69 4.19
C VAL A 145 15.17 -4.14 5.49
N ALA A 146 15.07 -2.83 5.63
CA ALA A 146 15.31 -2.16 6.88
C ALA A 146 13.99 -1.78 7.54
N HIS A 147 13.94 -1.84 8.86
CA HIS A 147 12.80 -1.38 9.64
C HIS A 147 13.30 -0.62 10.84
N LEU A 148 12.59 0.46 11.19
CA LEU A 148 12.74 1.07 12.50
C LEU A 148 11.80 0.35 13.46
N GLY A 149 12.33 -0.14 14.57
CA GLY A 149 11.49 -0.53 15.70
C GLY A 149 10.88 0.71 16.34
N ASN A 150 9.57 0.71 16.57
CA ASN A 150 8.93 1.76 17.35
C ASN A 150 9.21 1.49 18.85
N GLY A 151 10.07 2.31 19.47
CA GLY A 151 10.38 2.24 20.89
C GLY A 151 11.29 3.39 21.35
N PRO A 152 11.42 3.62 22.68
CA PRO A 152 12.22 4.71 23.26
C PRO A 152 13.73 4.60 22.99
N SER A 153 14.17 3.49 22.40
CA SER A 153 15.53 3.26 21.90
C SER A 153 15.40 2.94 20.41
N GLU A 154 15.73 3.90 19.55
CA GLU A 154 15.66 3.71 18.11
C GLU A 154 16.66 2.65 17.66
N HIS A 155 16.14 1.50 17.22
CA HIS A 155 16.94 0.44 16.62
C HIS A 155 16.49 0.23 15.18
N ILE A 156 17.43 0.33 14.26
CA ILE A 156 17.24 -0.09 12.87
C ILE A 156 17.55 -1.59 12.82
N ASP A 157 16.52 -2.39 12.60
CA ASP A 157 16.68 -3.79 12.23
C ASP A 157 16.91 -3.85 10.72
N PHE A 158 17.94 -4.58 10.31
CA PHE A 158 18.19 -4.90 8.92
C PHE A 158 18.07 -6.41 8.74
N ASP A 159 17.09 -6.83 7.95
CA ASP A 159 16.85 -8.23 7.63
C ASP A 159 17.17 -8.47 6.16
N GLU A 160 18.02 -9.46 5.92
CA GLU A 160 18.36 -9.88 4.56
C GLU A 160 18.45 -11.40 4.43
N GLY A 161 17.97 -11.93 3.32
CA GLY A 161 17.89 -13.37 3.13
C GLY A 161 17.00 -13.81 1.97
N PRO A 162 16.92 -15.13 1.73
CA PRO A 162 15.87 -15.71 0.90
C PRO A 162 14.49 -15.31 1.41
N LEU A 163 13.57 -15.02 0.49
CA LEU A 163 12.20 -14.56 0.80
C LEU A 163 11.49 -15.39 1.88
N GLU A 164 11.61 -16.72 1.82
CA GLU A 164 10.94 -17.64 2.74
C GLU A 164 11.40 -17.47 4.20
N LYS A 165 12.61 -16.94 4.42
CA LYS A 165 13.15 -16.65 5.76
C LYS A 165 12.82 -15.23 6.23
N ILE A 166 12.64 -14.31 5.29
CA ILE A 166 12.46 -12.89 5.59
C ILE A 166 10.98 -12.56 5.76
N VAL A 167 10.12 -12.91 4.81
CA VAL A 167 8.69 -12.55 4.82
C VAL A 167 7.97 -12.86 6.15
N PRO A 168 8.16 -14.04 6.79
CA PRO A 168 7.50 -14.33 8.07
C PRO A 168 7.90 -13.38 9.21
N LYS A 169 9.12 -12.81 9.16
CA LYS A 169 9.60 -11.85 10.17
C LYS A 169 8.97 -10.46 10.00
N LEU A 170 8.49 -10.13 8.80
CA LEU A 170 7.97 -8.81 8.46
C LEU A 170 6.54 -8.58 8.99
N TRP A 171 5.88 -9.64 9.45
CA TRP A 171 4.51 -9.59 9.96
C TRP A 171 4.42 -9.08 11.39
N HIS A 172 5.55 -8.76 12.02
CA HIS A 172 5.60 -8.38 13.43
C HIS A 172 4.94 -6.99 13.66
N PRO A 173 4.02 -6.84 14.63
CA PRO A 173 3.30 -5.59 14.90
C PRO A 173 4.20 -4.37 15.10
N PHE A 174 5.29 -4.56 15.83
CA PHE A 174 6.23 -3.49 16.13
C PHE A 174 7.05 -3.04 14.90
N ARG A 175 6.89 -3.73 13.77
CA ARG A 175 7.42 -3.34 12.45
C ARG A 175 6.41 -2.57 11.60
N LYS A 176 5.14 -2.51 12.01
CA LYS A 176 4.16 -1.58 11.44
C LYS A 176 4.49 -0.19 11.97
N GLN A 177 5.12 0.61 11.13
CA GLN A 177 5.54 1.96 11.50
C GLN A 177 4.34 2.86 11.81
N GLY A 178 4.51 3.74 12.80
CA GLY A 178 3.51 4.72 13.15
C GLY A 178 3.31 5.75 12.04
N LEU A 179 2.23 6.53 12.13
CA LEU A 179 1.96 7.62 11.20
C LEU A 179 3.16 8.60 11.20
N GLY A 180 3.85 8.72 10.06
CA GLY A 180 4.87 9.75 9.83
C GLY A 180 6.31 9.43 10.26
N VAL A 181 6.59 8.25 10.84
CA VAL A 181 7.93 7.86 11.30
C VAL A 181 8.41 6.63 10.51
N GLN A 182 9.02 6.88 9.34
CA GLN A 182 9.50 5.79 8.48
C GLN A 182 10.95 6.03 8.06
N THR A 183 11.81 5.11 8.48
CA THR A 183 13.25 5.14 8.19
C THR A 183 13.61 4.45 6.88
N PHE A 184 12.85 3.41 6.50
CA PHE A 184 13.00 2.74 5.19
C PHE A 184 11.64 2.49 4.56
N PRO A 185 11.35 3.11 3.41
CA PRO A 185 10.00 3.17 2.89
C PRO A 185 9.66 2.06 1.89
N GLY A 186 10.28 0.87 1.98
CA GLY A 186 10.12 -0.15 0.95
C GLY A 186 10.83 -1.49 1.17
N ALA A 187 11.28 -2.11 0.07
CA ALA A 187 12.00 -3.38 0.03
C ALA A 187 12.94 -3.43 -1.17
N LEU A 188 14.17 -3.93 -0.98
CA LEU A 188 15.09 -4.25 -2.07
C LEU A 188 15.10 -5.75 -2.33
N TYR A 189 15.15 -6.12 -3.60
CA TYR A 189 15.21 -7.46 -4.12
C TYR A 189 16.50 -7.61 -4.90
N TYR A 190 17.20 -8.71 -4.72
CA TYR A 190 18.50 -8.96 -5.33
C TYR A 190 18.54 -10.37 -5.89
N HIS A 191 19.16 -10.53 -7.06
CA HIS A 191 19.47 -11.83 -7.65
C HIS A 191 20.96 -12.14 -7.41
N PRO A 192 21.33 -13.08 -6.52
CA PRO A 192 22.73 -13.30 -6.14
C PRO A 192 23.68 -13.65 -7.29
N LYS A 193 23.21 -14.48 -8.24
CA LYS A 193 24.02 -14.92 -9.40
C LYS A 193 24.16 -13.86 -10.49
N LYS A 194 23.07 -13.18 -10.86
CA LYS A 194 23.08 -12.15 -11.92
C LYS A 194 23.55 -10.79 -11.43
N GLN A 195 23.51 -10.60 -10.11
CA GLN A 195 23.77 -9.33 -9.44
C GLN A 195 22.81 -8.20 -9.84
N ASP A 196 21.66 -8.51 -10.41
CA ASP A 196 20.60 -7.52 -10.65
C ASP A 196 19.87 -7.24 -9.33
N TRP A 197 19.52 -5.98 -9.09
CA TRP A 197 18.68 -5.58 -7.97
C TRP A 197 17.49 -4.75 -8.44
N LEU A 198 16.41 -4.80 -7.67
CA LEU A 198 15.20 -4.02 -7.84
C LEU A 198 14.75 -3.50 -6.47
N LEU A 199 14.50 -2.21 -6.37
CA LEU A 199 14.06 -1.53 -5.17
C LEU A 199 12.64 -1.02 -5.39
N ILE A 200 11.73 -1.42 -4.52
CA ILE A 200 10.36 -0.93 -4.49
C ILE A 200 10.23 -0.05 -3.25
N TYR A 201 9.85 1.22 -3.43
CA TYR A 201 9.74 2.17 -2.33
C TYR A 201 8.69 3.22 -2.59
N CYS A 202 8.11 3.78 -1.54
CA CYS A 202 7.37 5.04 -1.60
C CYS A 202 8.30 6.17 -1.14
N ARG A 203 8.29 7.35 -1.77
CA ARG A 203 8.98 8.50 -1.16
C ARG A 203 8.08 9.07 -0.09
N ARG A 204 8.66 9.36 1.09
CA ARG A 204 7.98 9.83 2.31
C ARG A 204 6.64 10.51 1.98
N PRO A 205 5.53 9.79 2.14
CA PRO A 205 4.23 10.34 1.85
C PRO A 205 3.88 11.41 2.88
N TRP A 206 3.08 12.39 2.47
CA TRP A 206 2.47 13.37 3.38
C TRP A 206 1.31 12.78 4.21
N VAL A 207 1.04 11.47 4.06
CA VAL A 207 0.04 10.70 4.80
C VAL A 207 0.73 9.55 5.51
N GLY A 208 0.11 9.04 6.57
CA GLY A 208 0.57 7.80 7.16
C GLY A 208 0.39 6.64 6.18
N TYR A 209 1.22 5.62 6.28
CA TYR A 209 1.07 4.43 5.46
C TYR A 209 1.73 3.21 6.09
N GLN A 210 1.39 2.03 5.58
CA GLN A 210 1.99 0.75 5.96
C GLN A 210 2.45 0.02 4.71
N ALA A 211 3.66 -0.53 4.74
CA ALA A 211 4.06 -1.55 3.79
C ALA A 211 3.50 -2.88 4.32
N GLU A 212 2.45 -3.38 3.67
CA GLU A 212 1.79 -4.62 4.04
C GLU A 212 2.45 -5.80 3.32
N TYR A 213 2.94 -6.75 4.11
CA TYR A 213 3.65 -7.93 3.64
C TYR A 213 2.69 -9.12 3.66
N THR A 214 2.10 -9.48 2.51
CA THR A 214 1.18 -10.63 2.43
C THR A 214 1.92 -11.90 1.96
N SER A 215 1.25 -13.05 2.06
CA SER A 215 1.75 -14.31 1.47
C SER A 215 1.99 -14.24 -0.04
N SER A 216 1.41 -13.24 -0.71
CA SER A 216 1.38 -13.16 -2.17
C SER A 216 2.09 -11.94 -2.77
N GLY A 217 2.49 -10.98 -1.95
CA GLY A 217 3.17 -9.77 -2.39
C GLY A 217 3.21 -8.68 -1.33
N MET A 218 3.88 -7.58 -1.66
CA MET A 218 3.88 -6.33 -0.92
C MET A 218 2.82 -5.39 -1.50
N HIS A 219 2.15 -4.61 -0.67
CA HIS A 219 1.44 -3.42 -1.13
C HIS A 219 1.62 -2.30 -0.11
N TYR A 220 1.35 -1.07 -0.53
CA TYR A 220 1.28 0.07 0.37
C TYR A 220 -0.18 0.34 0.70
N GLN A 221 -0.46 0.48 1.99
CA GLN A 221 -1.73 0.95 2.51
C GLN A 221 -1.55 2.38 3.01
N PHE A 222 -2.11 3.36 2.31
CA PHE A 222 -2.06 4.78 2.69
C PHE A 222 -3.26 5.15 3.53
N LEU A 223 -3.04 5.76 4.70
CA LEU A 223 -4.02 6.01 5.76
C LEU A 223 -4.49 7.48 5.73
N TYR A 224 -5.80 7.69 5.71
CA TYR A 224 -6.43 9.03 5.58
C TYR A 224 -7.41 9.37 6.71
N PHE A 225 -8.20 8.41 7.19
CA PHE A 225 -9.22 8.58 8.25
C PHE A 225 -10.01 9.90 8.15
N THR A 226 -10.62 10.17 7.00
CA THR A 226 -11.31 11.43 6.71
C THR A 226 -12.61 11.22 5.94
N HIS A 227 -13.53 12.19 6.03
CA HIS A 227 -14.62 12.30 5.06
C HIS A 227 -14.06 12.74 3.71
N PHE A 228 -14.35 11.98 2.65
CA PHE A 228 -13.98 12.31 1.28
C PHE A 228 -15.22 12.80 0.54
N LEU A 229 -15.34 14.14 0.47
CA LEU A 229 -16.52 14.85 -0.02
C LEU A 229 -16.51 14.97 -1.55
N PRO A 230 -17.67 15.17 -2.19
CA PRO A 230 -17.76 15.48 -3.62
C PRO A 230 -16.89 16.66 -4.05
N GLY A 231 -16.26 16.52 -5.22
CA GLY A 231 -15.34 17.50 -5.79
C GLY A 231 -13.97 17.53 -5.14
N GLN A 232 -13.74 16.77 -4.05
CA GLN A 232 -12.42 16.63 -3.48
C GLN A 232 -11.53 15.73 -4.34
N VAL A 233 -10.23 15.98 -4.21
CA VAL A 233 -9.18 15.25 -4.91
C VAL A 233 -8.18 14.76 -3.88
N ILE A 234 -7.88 13.46 -3.94
CA ILE A 234 -6.81 12.84 -3.17
C ILE A 234 -5.70 12.47 -4.15
N ASN A 235 -4.54 13.07 -3.93
CA ASN A 235 -3.32 12.58 -4.55
C ASN A 235 -2.84 11.40 -3.70
N VAL A 236 -2.64 10.23 -4.32
CA VAL A 236 -2.06 9.08 -3.64
C VAL A 236 -0.55 9.18 -3.78
N PRO A 237 0.22 8.94 -2.71
CA PRO A 237 1.68 8.97 -2.81
C PRO A 237 2.21 7.99 -3.85
N SER A 238 3.27 8.40 -4.55
CA SER A 238 3.81 7.61 -5.64
C SER A 238 4.55 6.39 -5.14
N VAL A 239 4.33 5.25 -5.78
CA VAL A 239 5.15 4.04 -5.61
C VAL A 239 6.20 4.03 -6.71
N ILE A 240 7.46 3.84 -6.33
CA ILE A 240 8.60 3.85 -7.24
C ILE A 240 9.23 2.48 -7.25
N ILE A 241 9.54 2.02 -8.45
CA ILE A 241 10.34 0.83 -8.70
C ILE A 241 11.60 1.29 -9.40
N GLU A 242 12.76 0.95 -8.87
CA GLU A 242 14.07 1.30 -9.42
C GLU A 242 14.91 0.03 -9.53
N TRP A 243 15.83 -0.04 -10.49
CA TRP A 243 16.72 -1.19 -10.61
C TRP A 243 18.14 -0.82 -11.02
N GLY A 244 19.06 -1.75 -10.78
CA GLY A 244 20.45 -1.63 -11.13
C GLY A 244 21.20 -2.94 -10.99
N ARG A 245 22.53 -2.86 -10.95
CA ARG A 245 23.42 -4.02 -10.88
C ARG A 245 24.50 -3.84 -9.83
N GLY A 246 24.92 -4.96 -9.24
CA GLY A 246 25.97 -5.04 -8.23
C GLY A 246 25.45 -4.85 -6.81
N LEU A 247 25.96 -5.68 -5.89
CA LEU A 247 25.58 -5.65 -4.48
C LEU A 247 25.96 -4.33 -3.79
N ASP A 248 27.16 -3.81 -4.07
CA ASP A 248 27.61 -2.52 -3.53
C ASP A 248 26.69 -1.36 -3.93
N ASN A 249 26.20 -1.41 -5.17
CA ASN A 249 25.27 -0.42 -5.68
C ASN A 249 23.88 -0.55 -5.01
N ALA A 250 23.43 -1.78 -4.75
CA ALA A 250 22.20 -2.05 -4.01
C ALA A 250 22.26 -1.48 -2.58
N TYR A 251 23.32 -1.79 -1.82
CA TYR A 251 23.49 -1.26 -0.46
C TYR A 251 23.61 0.26 -0.42
N ARG A 252 24.35 0.86 -1.36
CA ARG A 252 24.43 2.32 -1.47
C ARG A 252 23.04 2.93 -1.68
N ARG A 253 22.24 2.34 -2.58
CA ARG A 253 20.89 2.86 -2.86
C ARG A 253 19.95 2.69 -1.65
N ILE A 254 20.06 1.59 -0.90
CA ILE A 254 19.35 1.42 0.38
C ILE A 254 19.76 2.51 1.36
N ALA A 255 21.07 2.74 1.55
CA ALA A 255 21.59 3.75 2.46
C ALA A 255 21.08 5.15 2.10
N ASP A 256 21.03 5.49 0.81
CA ASP A 256 20.49 6.76 0.35
C ASP A 256 19.00 6.97 0.72
N LEU A 257 18.23 5.92 1.02
CA LEU A 257 16.84 6.10 1.44
C LEU A 257 16.72 6.59 2.89
N PHE A 258 17.74 6.36 3.72
CA PHE A 258 17.77 6.84 5.11
C PHE A 258 17.93 8.36 5.19
N GLN A 259 18.41 9.03 4.14
CA GLN A 259 18.52 10.50 4.12
C GLN A 259 17.17 11.22 4.24
N TYR A 260 16.06 10.50 4.03
CA TYR A 260 14.70 11.03 4.15
C TYR A 260 14.06 10.71 5.51
N TYR A 261 14.82 10.11 6.42
CA TYR A 261 14.37 9.93 7.79
C TYR A 261 14.26 11.30 8.46
N GLU A 262 13.12 11.52 9.11
CA GLU A 262 12.94 12.60 10.06
C GLU A 262 12.65 11.99 11.42
N GLU A 263 13.27 12.56 12.44
CA GLU A 263 12.98 12.20 13.82
C GLU A 263 11.49 12.44 14.12
N PRO A 264 10.84 11.53 14.86
CA PRO A 264 9.54 11.79 15.45
C PRO A 264 9.48 13.17 16.13
N PRO A 265 8.31 13.82 16.13
CA PRO A 265 8.13 15.05 16.88
C PRO A 265 8.39 14.82 18.38
N GLU A 266 8.95 15.81 19.06
CA GLU A 266 9.41 15.72 20.47
C GLU A 266 8.39 15.11 21.43
N TRP A 267 7.10 15.43 21.25
CA TRP A 267 6.02 14.89 22.09
C TRP A 267 5.96 13.35 22.07
N TRP A 268 6.38 12.71 20.98
CA TRP A 268 6.37 11.25 20.82
C TRP A 268 7.24 10.56 21.87
N TYR A 269 8.41 11.13 22.16
CA TYR A 269 9.38 10.60 23.13
C TYR A 269 8.97 10.86 24.59
N HIS A 270 8.14 11.87 24.82
CA HIS A 270 7.59 12.19 26.14
C HIS A 270 6.22 11.56 26.39
N THR A 271 5.77 10.69 25.47
CA THR A 271 4.51 9.97 25.60
C THR A 271 4.74 8.57 26.18
N THR A 272 4.13 8.31 27.33
CA THR A 272 3.93 6.96 27.88
C THR A 272 2.70 6.36 27.19
N TRP A 273 2.96 5.46 26.25
CA TRP A 273 1.93 4.82 25.43
C TRP A 273 1.32 3.61 26.11
N VAL A 274 -0.01 3.49 26.08
CA VAL A 274 -0.67 2.18 26.16
C VAL A 274 -0.89 1.65 24.75
N HIS A 275 -0.40 0.45 24.50
CA HIS A 275 -0.63 -0.24 23.24
C HIS A 275 -1.92 -1.06 23.33
N ILE A 276 -2.81 -0.86 22.36
CA ILE A 276 -4.11 -1.54 22.28
C ILE A 276 -4.24 -2.23 20.92
N GLU A 277 -4.54 -3.52 20.93
CA GLU A 277 -4.71 -4.35 19.72
C GLU A 277 -6.20 -4.41 19.30
N PHE A 278 -6.53 -3.98 18.09
CA PHE A 278 -7.86 -4.18 17.48
C PHE A 278 -7.99 -5.63 16.95
N PRO A 279 -9.14 -6.34 17.09
CA PRO A 279 -10.45 -5.87 17.56
C PRO A 279 -10.75 -6.22 19.04
N HIS A 280 -9.74 -6.30 19.93
CA HIS A 280 -9.94 -6.67 21.33
C HIS A 280 -10.56 -5.53 22.16
N PHE A 281 -11.76 -5.10 21.73
CA PHE A 281 -12.56 -4.02 22.30
C PHE A 281 -13.03 -4.22 23.73
N ARG A 282 -12.92 -5.44 24.25
CA ARG A 282 -13.39 -5.78 25.59
C ARG A 282 -12.45 -5.33 26.70
N ASP A 283 -11.20 -4.96 26.37
CA ASP A 283 -10.17 -4.61 27.36
C ASP A 283 -9.88 -3.10 27.43
N PHE A 284 -10.79 -2.25 26.96
CA PHE A 284 -10.58 -0.79 26.88
C PHE A 284 -10.76 -0.06 28.22
N ILE A 285 -11.46 -0.65 29.18
CA ILE A 285 -11.82 0.03 30.43
C ILE A 285 -10.57 0.36 31.25
N ALA A 286 -9.71 -0.63 31.52
CA ALA A 286 -8.52 -0.41 32.36
C ALA A 286 -7.50 0.57 31.74
N PRO A 287 -7.14 0.49 30.44
CA PRO A 287 -6.32 1.50 29.78
C PRO A 287 -6.92 2.92 29.86
N LEU A 288 -8.23 3.07 29.62
CA LEU A 288 -8.90 4.37 29.71
C LEU A 288 -8.96 4.90 31.15
N GLU A 289 -9.11 4.01 32.14
CA GLU A 289 -9.03 4.36 33.55
C GLU A 289 -7.63 4.83 33.93
N ILE A 290 -6.56 4.13 33.52
CA ILE A 290 -5.18 4.54 33.79
C ILE A 290 -4.85 5.87 33.09
N LEU A 291 -5.34 6.08 31.86
CA LEU A 291 -5.26 7.37 31.16
C LEU A 291 -5.95 8.47 31.94
N SER A 292 -7.16 8.21 32.45
CA SER A 292 -7.93 9.18 33.25
C SER A 292 -7.24 9.57 34.57
N GLN A 293 -6.40 8.67 35.11
CA GLN A 293 -5.59 8.88 36.30
C GLN A 293 -4.22 9.51 36.00
N GLY A 294 -3.90 9.78 34.73
CA GLY A 294 -2.62 10.38 34.32
C GLY A 294 -1.42 9.43 34.37
N GLY A 295 -1.64 8.12 34.52
CA GLY A 295 -0.55 7.11 34.55
C GLY A 295 0.04 6.82 33.17
N ILE A 296 -0.71 7.14 32.12
CA ILE A 296 -0.31 7.14 30.71
C ILE A 296 -0.81 8.44 30.07
N ASN A 297 -0.24 8.86 28.94
CA ASN A 297 -0.63 10.10 28.26
C ASN A 297 -0.77 9.93 26.73
N GLY A 298 -0.75 8.69 26.23
CA GLY A 298 -1.06 8.37 24.84
C GLY A 298 -1.67 6.97 24.68
N ILE A 299 -2.55 6.82 23.69
CA ILE A 299 -3.10 5.53 23.27
C ILE A 299 -2.57 5.22 21.88
N TRP A 300 -1.88 4.08 21.75
CA TRP A 300 -1.47 3.53 20.47
C TRP A 300 -2.40 2.39 20.08
N ILE A 301 -3.31 2.65 19.15
CA ILE A 301 -4.21 1.62 18.60
C ILE A 301 -3.57 1.05 17.33
N THR A 302 -3.34 -0.27 17.30
CA THR A 302 -2.90 -0.96 16.07
C THR A 302 -4.03 -1.80 15.51
N GLY A 303 -4.37 -1.57 14.24
CA GLY A 303 -5.18 -2.47 13.44
C GLY A 303 -4.40 -3.75 13.13
N HIS A 304 -4.69 -4.83 13.85
CA HIS A 304 -4.20 -6.14 13.45
C HIS A 304 -5.16 -6.75 12.43
N SER A 305 -4.71 -6.86 11.18
CA SER A 305 -5.20 -7.82 10.21
C SER A 305 -4.66 -9.23 10.51
N ARG A 306 -4.67 -9.66 11.79
CA ARG A 306 -4.27 -11.04 12.14
C ARG A 306 -5.39 -11.98 11.65
N PRO A 307 -5.13 -12.95 10.76
CA PRO A 307 -6.04 -14.08 10.62
C PRO A 307 -6.08 -14.78 11.98
N GLN A 308 -7.26 -14.84 12.58
CA GLN A 308 -7.48 -15.29 13.97
C GLN A 308 -7.23 -16.81 14.18
N GLY A 309 -6.43 -17.46 13.35
CA GLY A 309 -6.31 -18.92 13.28
C GLY A 309 -4.90 -19.52 13.44
N TYR A 310 -3.85 -18.73 13.70
CA TYR A 310 -2.46 -19.26 13.65
C TYR A 310 -1.69 -19.31 14.97
N TYR A 311 -2.28 -18.90 16.09
CA TYR A 311 -1.64 -19.09 17.40
C TYR A 311 -2.49 -20.01 18.27
N GLY A 312 -2.10 -21.28 18.25
CA GLY A 312 -2.51 -22.27 19.23
C GLY A 312 -1.99 -21.85 20.61
N THR A 313 -2.83 -21.14 21.36
CA THR A 313 -2.91 -21.23 22.83
C THR A 313 -4.34 -21.07 23.37
N THR A 314 -5.36 -20.91 22.51
CA THR A 314 -6.76 -21.06 22.90
C THR A 314 -7.22 -22.52 22.76
N PRO A 315 -7.90 -23.12 23.76
CA PRO A 315 -8.30 -24.53 23.75
C PRO A 315 -9.30 -24.94 22.66
N GLU A 316 -9.79 -23.99 21.86
CA GLU A 316 -10.93 -24.19 20.99
C GLU A 316 -10.58 -23.72 19.57
N SER A 317 -9.86 -24.59 18.88
CA SER A 317 -9.98 -24.73 17.43
C SER A 317 -11.45 -24.90 17.07
N TYR A 318 -12.11 -23.90 16.51
CA TYR A 318 -13.34 -24.11 15.76
C TYR A 318 -13.42 -23.22 14.52
N GLN A 319 -13.31 -23.91 13.38
CA GLN A 319 -13.90 -23.55 12.08
C GLN A 319 -15.43 -23.40 12.22
N PRO A 320 -16.12 -22.66 11.36
CA PRO A 320 -16.22 -22.94 9.91
C PRO A 320 -15.28 -22.13 9.01
#